data_AF-A0A9Q1JMA3-F1
#
_entry.id   AF-A0A9Q1JMA3-F1
#
_cell.length_a   1.000
_cell.length_b   1.000
_cell.length_c   1.000
_cell.angle_alpha   90.00
_cell.angle_beta   90.00
_cell.angle_gamma   90.00
#
_symmetry.space_group_name_H-M   'P 1'
#
loop_
_entity.id
_entity.type
_entity.pdbx_description
1 polymer ?
#
loop_
_entity_poly.entity_id
_entity_poly.type
_entity_poly.pdbx_seq_one_letter_code
_entity_poly.pdbx_strand_id
1 'polypeptide(L)'
;MQPPSVPSIALNTPPPPARINALPLRTIPGSYGLPVVGPLSDRLNYFWFQGPETFFRTRADKYKSTVFRTNVPPCFPFFAGVNPNVIALLDCQSFSHLFDMEVVDKKNILVGDFMPSVKFTGGVRVCAYLDPTEEDHAKFFFWGVKKIVPKL
;
A
#
# COMPACT_ATOMS: atom_id res chain seq x y z
N MET A 1 64.59 16.34 -28.48
CA MET A 1 64.02 16.77 -27.20
C MET A 1 62.68 16.09 -27.05
N GLN A 2 62.57 15.15 -26.12
CA GLN A 2 61.35 14.36 -25.88
C GLN A 2 60.47 15.12 -24.88
N PRO A 3 59.15 15.28 -25.11
CA PRO A 3 58.30 15.97 -24.16
C PRO A 3 58.14 15.14 -22.87
N PRO A 4 58.00 15.80 -21.70
CA PRO A 4 57.90 15.10 -20.42
C PRO A 4 56.60 14.28 -20.33
N SER A 5 56.72 13.05 -19.82
CA SER A 5 55.60 12.15 -19.53
C SER A 5 54.78 12.68 -18.36
N VAL A 6 53.48 12.93 -18.57
CA VAL A 6 52.54 13.34 -17.54
C VAL A 6 52.12 12.11 -16.71
N PRO A 7 52.10 12.16 -15.37
CA PRO A 7 51.59 11.06 -14.55
C PRO A 7 50.07 10.93 -14.71
N SER A 8 49.57 9.74 -15.03
CA SER A 8 48.13 9.43 -14.99
C SER A 8 47.63 9.50 -13.55
N ILE A 9 46.78 10.49 -13.25
CA ILE A 9 45.97 10.51 -12.04
C ILE A 9 44.94 9.39 -12.19
N ALA A 10 45.09 8.32 -11.40
CA ALA A 10 44.06 7.30 -11.29
C ALA A 10 42.81 7.95 -10.69
N LEU A 11 41.73 8.01 -11.48
CA LEU A 11 40.42 8.45 -11.03
C LEU A 11 39.95 7.45 -9.96
N ASN A 12 40.00 7.84 -8.68
CA ASN A 12 39.41 7.08 -7.58
C ASN A 12 37.90 6.93 -7.88
N THR A 13 37.54 5.82 -8.49
CA THR A 13 36.15 5.43 -8.68
C THR A 13 35.64 5.03 -7.29
N PRO A 14 34.55 5.63 -6.78
CA PRO A 14 33.97 5.16 -5.53
C PRO A 14 33.64 3.67 -5.67
N PRO A 15 33.90 2.84 -4.65
CA PRO A 15 33.54 1.43 -4.71
C PRO A 15 32.05 1.29 -5.03
N PRO A 16 31.64 0.25 -5.79
CA PRO A 16 30.23 -0.02 -6.04
C PRO A 16 29.48 -0.01 -4.71
N PRO A 17 28.25 0.55 -4.63
CA PRO A 17 27.46 0.45 -3.41
C PRO A 17 27.42 -1.01 -2.99
N ALA A 18 27.81 -1.26 -1.74
CA ALA A 18 27.85 -2.60 -1.17
C ALA A 18 26.56 -3.33 -1.53
N ARG A 19 26.67 -4.52 -2.11
CA ARG A 19 25.52 -5.36 -2.49
C ARG A 19 24.58 -5.41 -1.29
N ILE A 20 23.44 -4.73 -1.37
CA ILE A 20 22.31 -5.00 -0.50
C ILE A 20 22.11 -6.51 -0.62
N ASN A 21 22.16 -7.24 0.50
CA ASN A 21 21.91 -8.69 0.51
C ASN A 21 20.57 -8.94 -0.19
N ALA A 22 20.62 -9.28 -1.46
CA ALA A 22 19.43 -9.34 -2.30
C ALA A 22 18.63 -10.56 -1.84
N LEU A 23 17.49 -10.30 -1.21
CA LEU A 23 16.55 -11.35 -0.85
C LEU A 23 16.16 -12.12 -2.11
N PRO A 24 16.00 -13.46 -2.04
CA PRO A 24 15.61 -14.23 -3.21
C PRO A 24 14.23 -13.79 -3.70
N LEU A 25 14.11 -13.52 -5.00
CA LEU A 25 12.83 -13.17 -5.61
C LEU A 25 11.88 -14.37 -5.52
N ARG A 26 10.69 -14.14 -4.97
CA ARG A 26 9.64 -15.15 -4.85
C ARG A 26 8.36 -14.66 -5.50
N THR A 27 7.62 -15.59 -6.10
CA THR A 27 6.25 -15.29 -6.53
C THR A 27 5.38 -15.10 -5.29
N ILE A 28 4.56 -14.05 -5.27
CA ILE A 28 3.60 -13.82 -4.18
C ILE A 28 2.64 -15.02 -4.14
N PRO A 29 2.53 -15.74 -3.01
CA PRO A 29 1.60 -16.87 -2.90
C PRO A 29 0.14 -16.41 -2.75
N GLY A 30 -0.79 -17.36 -2.84
CA GLY A 30 -2.24 -17.10 -2.71
C GLY A 30 -2.96 -16.83 -4.03
N SER A 31 -4.28 -16.88 -3.97
CA SER A 31 -5.20 -16.71 -5.11
C SER A 31 -6.49 -16.03 -4.64
N TYR A 32 -7.27 -15.51 -5.59
CA TYR A 32 -8.56 -14.87 -5.31
C TYR A 32 -9.76 -15.83 -5.37
N GLY A 33 -9.52 -17.11 -5.69
CA GLY A 33 -10.57 -18.11 -5.86
C GLY A 33 -11.38 -17.94 -7.14
N LEU A 34 -12.51 -18.64 -7.23
CA LEU A 34 -13.44 -18.49 -8.36
C LEU A 34 -14.13 -17.11 -8.29
N PRO A 35 -14.46 -16.47 -9.44
CA PRO A 35 -15.19 -15.22 -9.46
C PRO A 35 -16.46 -15.30 -8.61
N VAL A 36 -16.75 -14.23 -7.84
CA VAL A 36 -17.86 -14.12 -6.89
C VAL A 36 -17.74 -15.04 -5.66
N VAL A 37 -17.51 -16.34 -5.85
CA VAL A 37 -17.47 -17.34 -4.77
C VAL A 37 -16.27 -17.13 -3.85
N GLY A 38 -15.08 -16.87 -4.40
CA GLY A 38 -13.86 -16.64 -3.63
C GLY A 38 -13.99 -15.44 -2.68
N PRO A 39 -14.29 -14.23 -3.19
CA PRO A 39 -14.52 -13.05 -2.35
C PRO A 39 -15.65 -13.22 -1.33
N LEU A 40 -16.74 -13.90 -1.69
CA LEU A 40 -17.86 -14.14 -0.77
C LEU A 40 -17.45 -15.07 0.38
N SER A 41 -16.73 -16.16 0.08
CA SER A 41 -16.21 -17.07 1.10
C SER A 41 -15.20 -16.37 2.01
N ASP A 42 -14.29 -15.58 1.45
CA ASP A 42 -13.32 -14.80 2.23
C ASP A 42 -14.02 -13.76 3.11
N ARG A 43 -15.06 -13.07 2.62
CA ARG A 43 -15.89 -12.16 3.42
C ARG A 43 -16.55 -12.88 4.60
N LEU A 44 -17.12 -14.05 4.37
CA LEU A 44 -17.76 -14.84 5.43
C LEU A 44 -16.75 -15.28 6.49
N ASN A 45 -15.55 -15.70 6.08
CA ASN A 45 -14.46 -16.02 6.99
C ASN A 45 -13.98 -14.79 7.77
N TYR A 46 -13.80 -13.66 7.10
CA TYR A 46 -13.31 -12.42 7.70
C TYR A 46 -14.23 -11.89 8.80
N PHE A 47 -15.55 -11.95 8.61
CA PHE A 47 -16.51 -11.36 9.55
C PHE A 47 -17.21 -12.35 10.48
N TRP A 48 -17.49 -13.59 10.05
CA TRP A 48 -18.36 -14.53 10.79
C TRP A 48 -17.64 -15.79 11.29
N PHE A 49 -16.87 -16.47 10.43
CA PHE A 49 -16.35 -17.81 10.78
C PHE A 49 -14.98 -17.79 11.47
N GLN A 50 -14.12 -16.81 11.17
CA GLN A 50 -12.76 -16.75 11.70
C GLN A 50 -12.49 -15.44 12.46
N GLY A 51 -12.94 -14.32 11.90
CA GLY A 51 -12.53 -12.99 12.36
C GLY A 51 -11.20 -12.55 11.73
N PRO A 52 -10.87 -11.24 11.77
CA PRO A 52 -9.75 -10.68 11.01
C PRO A 52 -8.37 -11.25 11.37
N GLU A 53 -8.06 -11.40 12.66
CA GLU A 53 -6.74 -11.89 13.11
C GLU A 53 -6.49 -13.31 12.60
N THR A 54 -7.43 -14.22 12.87
CA THR A 54 -7.31 -15.62 12.48
C THR A 54 -7.37 -15.77 10.95
N PHE A 55 -8.14 -14.94 10.26
CA PHE A 55 -8.19 -14.89 8.81
C PHE A 55 -6.82 -14.65 8.18
N PHE A 56 -6.06 -13.66 8.67
CA PHE A 56 -4.73 -13.37 8.16
C PHE A 56 -3.69 -14.37 8.65
N ARG A 57 -3.73 -14.75 9.93
CA ARG A 57 -2.77 -15.67 10.53
C ARG A 57 -2.77 -17.04 9.88
N THR A 58 -3.95 -17.64 9.67
CA THR A 58 -4.06 -18.96 9.02
C THR A 58 -3.55 -18.96 7.59
N ARG A 59 -3.71 -17.85 6.84
CA ARG A 59 -3.16 -17.69 5.49
C ARG A 59 -1.64 -17.52 5.50
N ALA A 60 -1.12 -16.73 6.44
CA ALA A 60 0.32 -16.60 6.63
C ALA A 60 0.98 -17.96 6.92
N ASP A 61 0.35 -18.75 7.80
CA ASP A 61 0.81 -20.10 8.16
C ASP A 61 0.70 -21.09 6.99
N LYS A 62 -0.37 -21.00 6.19
CA LYS A 62 -0.58 -21.84 4.99
C LYS A 62 0.46 -21.56 3.91
N TYR A 63 0.76 -20.30 3.65
CA TYR A 63 1.68 -19.89 2.59
C TYR A 63 3.13 -19.76 3.03
N LYS A 64 3.40 -19.87 4.34
CA LYS A 64 4.72 -19.61 4.95
C LYS A 64 5.29 -18.26 4.51
N SER A 65 4.43 -17.25 4.45
CA SER A 65 4.75 -15.91 3.96
C SER A 65 3.88 -14.87 4.66
N THR A 66 4.48 -13.73 5.02
CA THR A 66 3.76 -12.54 5.53
C THR A 66 3.21 -11.67 4.40
N VAL A 67 3.54 -12.00 3.16
CA VAL A 67 3.06 -11.33 1.94
C VAL A 67 2.33 -12.34 1.07
N PHE A 68 1.04 -12.13 0.81
CA PHE A 68 0.21 -13.05 0.02
C PHE A 68 -1.03 -12.37 -0.59
N ARG A 69 -1.57 -12.98 -1.66
CA ARG A 69 -2.84 -12.57 -2.28
C ARG A 69 -4.03 -13.11 -1.50
N THR A 70 -5.02 -12.26 -1.28
CA THR A 70 -6.30 -12.62 -0.64
C THR A 70 -7.39 -11.64 -1.05
N ASN A 71 -8.66 -11.98 -0.81
CA ASN A 71 -9.74 -11.01 -0.88
C ASN A 71 -9.97 -10.36 0.49
N VAL A 72 -10.30 -9.07 0.53
CA VAL A 72 -10.69 -8.35 1.75
C VAL A 72 -12.00 -7.58 1.49
N PRO A 73 -12.94 -7.52 2.45
CA PRO A 73 -14.15 -6.70 2.32
C PRO A 73 -13.83 -5.20 2.23
N PRO A 74 -14.65 -4.36 1.56
CA PRO A 74 -15.98 -4.64 1.04
C PRO A 74 -16.00 -5.44 -0.28
N CYS A 75 -17.06 -6.23 -0.48
CA CYS A 75 -17.29 -6.99 -1.71
C CYS A 75 -18.79 -7.33 -1.86
N PHE A 76 -19.15 -8.03 -2.94
CA PHE A 76 -20.48 -8.64 -3.15
C PHE A 76 -21.04 -9.28 -1.85
N PRO A 77 -22.35 -9.20 -1.55
CA PRO A 77 -23.47 -8.81 -2.43
C PRO A 77 -23.80 -7.31 -2.50
N PHE A 78 -23.29 -6.49 -1.59
CA PHE A 78 -23.76 -5.10 -1.44
C PHE A 78 -22.91 -4.05 -2.17
N PHE A 79 -21.70 -4.44 -2.61
CA PHE A 79 -20.73 -3.54 -3.23
C PHE A 79 -20.43 -4.00 -4.65
N ALA A 80 -21.35 -3.72 -5.58
CA ALA A 80 -21.13 -3.97 -7.00
C ALA A 80 -20.06 -3.00 -7.54
N GLY A 81 -19.12 -3.50 -8.34
CA GLY A 81 -18.05 -2.69 -8.95
C GLY A 81 -16.84 -2.40 -8.06
N VAL A 82 -16.75 -3.03 -6.88
CA VAL A 82 -15.56 -2.98 -6.01
C VAL A 82 -14.66 -4.17 -6.29
N ASN A 83 -13.34 -3.95 -6.41
CA ASN A 83 -12.35 -5.00 -6.51
C ASN A 83 -11.90 -5.45 -5.10
N PRO A 84 -12.23 -6.68 -4.66
CA PRO A 84 -11.83 -7.15 -3.34
C PRO A 84 -10.39 -7.68 -3.27
N ASN A 85 -9.72 -7.78 -4.41
CA ASN A 85 -8.43 -8.44 -4.54
C ASN A 85 -7.31 -7.55 -3.97
N VAL A 86 -6.59 -8.05 -2.95
CA VAL A 86 -5.45 -7.34 -2.35
C VAL A 86 -4.21 -8.21 -2.24
N ILE A 87 -3.08 -7.57 -1.98
CA ILE A 87 -1.86 -8.22 -1.48
C ILE A 87 -1.72 -7.79 -0.01
N ALA A 88 -1.85 -8.74 0.90
CA ALA A 88 -1.66 -8.49 2.33
C ALA A 88 -0.17 -8.34 2.65
N LEU A 89 0.16 -7.37 3.50
CA LEU A 89 1.51 -7.09 4.00
C LEU A 89 1.47 -7.16 5.54
N LEU A 90 1.96 -8.26 6.11
CA LEU A 90 1.78 -8.59 7.54
C LEU A 90 3.06 -8.53 8.37
N ASP A 91 4.10 -7.87 7.87
CA ASP A 91 5.36 -7.62 8.59
C ASP A 91 5.79 -6.16 8.44
N CYS A 92 6.60 -5.67 9.38
CA CYS A 92 6.99 -4.25 9.42
C CYS A 92 7.78 -3.80 8.18
N GLN A 93 8.60 -4.69 7.60
CA GLN A 93 9.44 -4.34 6.46
C GLN A 93 8.60 -4.13 5.21
N SER A 94 7.71 -5.07 4.91
CA SER A 94 6.79 -4.94 3.77
C SER A 94 5.78 -3.81 3.98
N PHE A 95 5.21 -3.69 5.19
CA PHE A 95 4.22 -2.66 5.52
C PHE A 95 4.76 -1.22 5.36
N SER A 96 6.04 -0.99 5.64
CA SER A 96 6.66 0.34 5.52
C SER A 96 6.54 0.96 4.11
N HIS A 97 6.43 0.13 3.07
CA HIS A 97 6.27 0.58 1.68
C HIS A 97 4.91 1.26 1.44
N LEU A 98 3.91 1.04 2.31
CA LEU A 98 2.64 1.76 2.22
C LEU A 98 2.77 3.26 2.53
N PHE A 99 3.90 3.72 3.07
CA PHE A 99 4.15 5.13 3.32
C PHE A 99 4.97 5.81 2.22
N ASP A 100 5.42 5.06 1.22
CA ASP A 100 6.15 5.59 0.08
C ASP A 100 5.18 6.10 -0.99
N MET A 101 5.13 7.43 -1.15
CA MET A 101 4.24 8.11 -2.09
C MET A 101 4.73 8.02 -3.55
N GLU A 102 5.96 7.57 -3.79
CA GLU A 102 6.45 7.30 -5.16
C GLU A 102 5.94 5.94 -5.67
N VAL A 103 5.55 5.04 -4.76
CA VAL A 103 5.16 3.67 -5.06
C VAL A 103 3.65 3.44 -4.91
N VAL A 104 2.98 4.18 -4.02
CA VAL A 104 1.57 3.93 -3.68
C VAL A 104 0.70 5.18 -3.87
N ASP A 105 -0.30 5.08 -4.75
CA ASP A 105 -1.38 6.08 -4.89
C ASP A 105 -2.34 6.02 -3.69
N LYS A 106 -2.60 7.17 -3.06
CA LYS A 106 -3.49 7.31 -1.89
C LYS A 106 -4.87 7.86 -2.23
N LYS A 107 -5.15 8.08 -3.51
CA LYS A 107 -6.43 8.60 -3.97
C LYS A 107 -7.57 7.62 -3.70
N ASN A 108 -8.60 8.07 -3.00
CA ASN A 108 -9.87 7.35 -2.83
C ASN A 108 -9.81 5.99 -2.11
N ILE A 109 -8.67 5.60 -1.51
CA ILE A 109 -8.46 4.26 -0.95
C ILE A 109 -8.54 4.17 0.59
N LEU A 110 -9.05 5.18 1.27
CA LEU A 110 -9.09 5.24 2.75
C LEU A 110 -9.69 3.98 3.39
N VAL A 111 -10.70 3.39 2.76
CA VAL A 111 -11.40 2.18 3.23
C VAL A 111 -11.26 1.01 2.25
N GLY A 112 -10.15 0.97 1.50
CA GLY A 112 -9.91 0.01 0.43
C GLY A 112 -10.41 0.51 -0.93
N ASP A 113 -10.64 -0.40 -1.87
CA ASP A 113 -11.13 -0.09 -3.24
C ASP A 113 -12.63 0.30 -3.26
N PHE A 114 -13.03 1.15 -2.32
CA PHE A 114 -14.37 1.68 -2.21
C PHE A 114 -14.31 3.09 -1.65
N MET A 115 -14.84 4.06 -2.41
CA MET A 115 -15.06 5.40 -1.91
C MET A 115 -16.57 5.61 -1.69
N PRO A 116 -17.00 5.94 -0.46
CA PRO A 116 -18.37 6.37 -0.21
C PRO A 116 -18.78 7.56 -1.08
N SER A 117 -20.07 7.65 -1.39
CA SER A 117 -20.59 8.77 -2.17
C SER A 117 -20.29 10.11 -1.49
N VAL A 118 -19.83 11.10 -2.27
CA VAL A 118 -19.62 12.48 -1.79
C VAL A 118 -20.91 13.13 -1.28
N LYS A 119 -22.09 12.55 -1.57
CA LYS A 119 -23.37 13.01 -0.98
C LYS A 119 -23.38 12.92 0.55
N PHE A 120 -22.60 12.01 1.13
CA PHE A 120 -22.45 11.90 2.59
C PHE A 120 -21.49 12.96 3.17
N THR A 121 -20.77 13.69 2.32
CA THR A 121 -19.77 14.70 2.70
C THR A 121 -20.05 16.05 2.04
N GLY A 122 -21.33 16.35 1.77
CA GLY A 122 -21.75 17.65 1.24
C GLY A 122 -21.30 17.94 -0.20
N GLY A 123 -21.05 16.89 -1.00
CA GLY A 123 -20.60 17.02 -2.39
C GLY A 123 -19.09 17.15 -2.57
N VAL A 124 -18.31 17.01 -1.50
CA VAL A 124 -16.85 17.22 -1.52
C VAL A 124 -16.10 15.93 -1.18
N ARG A 125 -15.01 15.65 -1.89
CA ARG A 125 -14.03 14.63 -1.48
C ARG A 125 -13.21 15.18 -0.31
N VAL A 126 -13.40 14.63 0.88
CA VAL A 126 -12.68 15.08 2.08
C VAL A 126 -11.19 14.73 1.97
N CYS A 127 -10.35 15.46 2.72
CA CYS A 127 -8.88 15.34 2.69
C CYS A 127 -8.36 13.89 2.77
N ALA A 128 -9.02 13.04 3.56
CA ALA A 128 -8.62 11.64 3.74
C ALA A 128 -8.76 10.76 2.49
N TYR A 129 -9.45 11.22 1.44
CA TYR A 129 -9.56 10.55 0.15
C TYR A 129 -8.74 11.25 -0.96
N LEU A 130 -8.00 12.31 -0.62
CA LEU A 130 -7.14 13.02 -1.57
C LEU A 130 -5.73 12.47 -1.51
N ASP A 131 -5.12 12.28 -2.68
CA ASP A 131 -3.70 11.97 -2.75
C ASP A 131 -2.85 13.22 -2.41
N PRO A 132 -1.64 13.06 -1.81
CA PRO A 132 -0.76 14.20 -1.53
C PRO A 132 -0.41 15.07 -2.74
N THR A 133 -0.50 14.52 -3.96
CA THR A 133 -0.27 15.26 -5.21
C THR A 133 -1.45 16.16 -5.61
N GLU A 134 -2.64 15.98 -5.03
CA GLU A 134 -3.81 16.83 -5.29
C GLU A 134 -3.69 18.15 -4.50
N GLU A 135 -3.81 19.30 -5.16
CA GLU A 135 -3.64 20.62 -4.52
C GLU A 135 -4.51 20.82 -3.27
N ASP A 136 -5.72 20.28 -3.29
CA ASP A 136 -6.69 20.42 -2.22
C ASP A 136 -6.31 19.62 -0.97
N HIS A 137 -5.46 18.59 -1.09
CA HIS A 137 -4.93 17.85 0.05
C HIS A 137 -4.16 18.79 0.99
N ALA A 138 -3.22 19.58 0.44
CA ALA A 138 -2.47 20.56 1.21
C ALA A 138 -3.40 21.64 1.80
N LYS A 139 -4.33 22.18 1.00
CA LYS A 139 -5.25 23.25 1.45
C LYS A 139 -6.10 22.81 2.64
N PHE A 140 -6.71 21.62 2.57
CA PHE A 140 -7.56 21.12 3.66
C PHE A 140 -6.77 20.75 4.90
N PHE A 141 -5.58 20.17 4.75
CA PHE A 141 -4.70 19.86 5.87
C PHE A 141 -4.28 21.13 6.63
N PHE A 142 -3.76 22.14 5.92
CA PHE A 142 -3.33 23.40 6.53
C PHE A 142 -4.49 24.18 7.14
N TRP A 143 -5.68 24.16 6.55
CA TRP A 143 -6.87 24.79 7.12
C TRP A 143 -7.32 24.11 8.42
N GLY A 144 -7.28 22.78 8.48
CA GLY A 144 -7.57 22.02 9.69
C GLY A 144 -6.60 22.35 10.83
N VAL A 145 -5.30 22.37 10.54
CA VAL A 145 -4.24 22.74 11.52
C VAL A 145 -4.43 24.18 12.01
N LYS A 146 -4.66 25.15 11.12
CA LYS A 146 -4.89 26.56 11.49
C LYS A 146 -6.14 26.80 12.33
N LYS A 147 -7.11 25.88 12.33
CA LYS A 147 -8.30 25.93 13.22
C LYS A 147 -8.09 25.27 14.58
N ILE A 148 -7.14 24.35 14.68
CA ILE A 148 -6.80 23.64 15.93
C ILE A 148 -5.77 24.43 16.75
N VAL A 149 -4.81 25.07 16.07
CA VAL A 149 -3.74 25.87 16.69
C VAL A 149 -4.13 27.30 17.16
N PRO A 150 -5.24 27.97 16.79
CA PRO A 150 -5.50 29.35 17.21
C PRO A 150 -6.04 29.45 18.65
N LYS A 151 -5.93 28.37 19.45
CA LYS A 151 -6.38 28.27 20.84
C LYS A 151 -5.33 27.69 21.80
N LEU A 152 -4.06 27.63 21.39
CA LEU A 152 -2.88 27.45 22.24
C LEU A 152 -1.98 28.67 22.06
#